data_AF-T1J985-F1
#
_entry.id   AF-T1J985-F1
#
_cell.length_a   1.000
_cell.length_b   1.000
_cell.length_c   1.000
_cell.angle_alpha   90.00
_cell.angle_beta   90.00
_cell.angle_gamma   90.00
#
_symmetry.space_group_name_H-M   'P 1'
#
loop_
_entity.id
_entity.type
_entity.pdbx_description
1 polymer ?
#
loop_
_entity_poly.entity_id
_entity_poly.type
_entity_poly.pdbx_seq_one_letter_code
_entity_poly.pdbx_strand_id
1 'polypeptide(L)'
;MARKNLDDFLSEFGNPGRCQLLYSLIIIFIMMQWAMLQGFNIVMTYIPEHRCKYPSLLQSDNFTILNTSKCTVSRSNFMTNVDEVINCPNGWNYTTLKGEIYPSNEFNLVCHRQHLFRFALTIPYVGVMIGGLLFGYLSDKFLPESVTWLMSQSKLNETERVLTKFSKYNNISISPTIRQDIEEQIQDMQHRYSGSSSFDNTKKLFSNGTLRKIMFSSMYLMFINATVNNGLSFSLSALKGNVYNNYLINAGIQIFIMAIFLALFTKFGRVKILIALFFSSGVLCAVGFNILYYTPDLDVLQNIGIYMAFVSRNLAYACTSMISTYISELLPTFLRSSGLGISFTIYRLGSTVTPEILYRLNHIWQPLPQTLYGIWQMVAVAVLCILPETFNRFTNYLVIGGLSFSISALEGSVYTNYLINSILQIFILAIGLALFNRFGRIRIFIILFASSGLLCAGGYILIFYSKNWYQWIQLLALFMALVSRNITSAIAGMLSTYAAELLPTFLRSTGLGVYSTASRFGSILTPQILYTLNHVWEPLPQTLYGALMLIAVIVIWFLPETFSRSMPHSLADVDKIREKSQDEEKTPLLRETK
;
A
#
# COMPACT_ATOMS: atom_id res chain seq x y z
N MET A 1 -14.86 11.37 45.95
CA MET A 1 -15.46 11.94 44.72
C MET A 1 -14.95 11.10 43.56
N ALA A 2 -15.82 10.59 42.68
CA ALA A 2 -15.37 9.74 41.57
C ALA A 2 -14.45 10.55 40.64
N ARG A 3 -13.25 10.04 40.38
CA ARG A 3 -12.22 10.68 39.56
C ARG A 3 -12.76 10.82 38.12
N LYS A 4 -13.04 12.05 37.66
CA LYS A 4 -13.55 12.28 36.30
C LYS A 4 -12.44 12.03 35.29
N ASN A 5 -12.75 11.29 34.22
CA ASN A 5 -11.82 11.18 33.10
C ASN A 5 -11.69 12.54 32.41
N LEU A 6 -10.56 12.76 31.74
CA LEU A 6 -10.27 14.01 31.04
C LEU A 6 -11.38 14.40 30.04
N ASP A 7 -11.96 13.41 29.35
CA ASP A 7 -13.06 13.61 28.41
C ASP A 7 -14.35 14.04 29.11
N ASP A 8 -14.63 13.49 30.30
CA ASP A 8 -15.77 13.89 31.12
C ASP A 8 -15.59 15.32 31.63
N PHE A 9 -14.38 15.69 32.05
CA PHE A 9 -14.04 17.06 32.44
C PHE A 9 -14.21 18.05 31.29
N LEU A 10 -13.73 17.72 30.08
CA LEU A 10 -13.89 18.58 28.91
C LEU A 10 -15.35 18.70 28.46
N SER A 11 -16.17 17.67 28.69
CA SER A 11 -17.60 17.68 28.35
C SER A 11 -18.41 18.71 29.15
N GLU A 12 -17.95 19.11 30.35
CA GLU A 12 -18.57 20.15 31.18
C GLU A 12 -18.49 21.54 30.53
N PHE A 13 -17.52 21.75 29.64
CA PHE A 13 -17.37 22.98 28.86
C PHE A 13 -18.18 22.95 27.55
N GLY A 14 -18.96 21.89 27.32
CA GLY A 14 -20.04 21.79 26.33
C GLY A 14 -19.83 20.76 25.22
N ASN A 15 -20.85 19.92 25.00
CA ASN A 15 -21.08 19.12 23.77
C ASN A 15 -21.84 19.96 22.73
N PRO A 16 -21.61 19.76 21.42
CA PRO A 16 -21.17 20.80 20.49
C PRO A 16 -21.94 22.12 20.59
N GLY A 17 -21.31 23.12 21.24
CA GLY A 17 -21.82 24.49 21.35
C GLY A 17 -21.62 25.34 20.09
N ARG A 18 -22.19 26.54 20.06
CA ARG A 18 -22.14 27.49 18.92
C ARG A 18 -20.71 27.80 18.44
N CYS A 19 -19.75 27.82 19.36
CA CYS A 19 -18.34 28.08 19.04
C CYS A 19 -17.71 26.93 18.24
N GLN A 20 -17.95 25.67 18.63
CA GLN A 20 -17.45 24.50 17.90
C GLN A 20 -18.12 24.36 16.53
N LEU A 21 -19.41 24.72 16.41
CA LEU A 21 -20.10 24.77 15.13
C LEU A 21 -19.45 25.79 14.19
N LEU A 22 -19.14 26.99 14.70
CA LEU A 22 -18.46 28.05 13.92
C LEU A 22 -17.07 27.59 13.46
N TYR A 23 -16.25 27.02 14.35
CA TYR A 23 -14.95 26.46 13.96
C TYR A 23 -15.10 25.34 12.92
N SER A 24 -16.09 24.46 13.07
CA SER A 24 -16.35 23.39 12.09
C SER A 24 -16.74 23.95 10.73
N LEU A 25 -17.57 25.00 10.68
CA LEU A 25 -17.94 25.67 9.43
C LEU A 25 -16.73 26.35 8.76
N ILE A 26 -15.86 26.99 9.53
CA ILE A 26 -14.61 27.58 9.02
C ILE A 26 -13.70 26.49 8.44
N ILE A 27 -13.55 25.36 9.13
CA ILE A 27 -12.76 24.21 8.65
C ILE A 27 -13.35 23.66 7.34
N ILE A 28 -14.67 23.51 7.25
CA ILE A 28 -15.36 23.07 6.02
C ILE A 28 -15.09 24.03 4.86
N PHE A 29 -15.14 25.34 5.10
CA PHE A 29 -14.85 26.35 4.09
C PHE A 29 -13.39 26.26 3.59
N ILE A 30 -12.43 26.05 4.50
CA ILE A 30 -11.01 25.85 4.14
C ILE A 30 -10.84 24.55 3.33
N MET A 31 -11.54 23.47 3.70
CA MET A 31 -11.52 22.21 2.96
C MET A 31 -12.11 22.32 1.55
N MET A 32 -13.04 23.26 1.30
CA MET A 32 -13.58 23.52 -0.03
C MET A 32 -12.50 24.00 -1.02
N GLN A 33 -11.53 24.78 -0.57
CA GLN A 33 -10.40 25.21 -1.40
C GLN A 33 -9.55 24.02 -1.86
N TRP A 34 -9.40 23.00 -1.01
CA TRP A 34 -8.70 21.77 -1.36
C TRP A 34 -9.39 21.01 -2.49
N ALA A 35 -10.73 20.96 -2.48
CA ALA A 35 -11.52 20.35 -3.55
C ALA A 35 -11.36 21.11 -4.88
N MET A 36 -11.31 22.45 -4.84
CA MET A 36 -11.09 23.27 -6.03
C MET A 36 -9.72 23.01 -6.68
N LEU A 37 -8.66 22.80 -5.88
CA LEU A 37 -7.32 22.47 -6.39
C LEU A 37 -7.31 21.13 -7.15
N GLN A 38 -8.14 20.16 -6.76
CA GLN A 38 -8.27 18.89 -7.48
C GLN A 38 -8.99 19.05 -8.82
N GLY A 39 -9.98 19.95 -8.89
CA GLY A 39 -10.65 20.32 -10.14
C GLY A 39 -9.73 21.07 -11.10
N PHE A 40 -8.90 21.97 -10.55
CA PHE A 40 -7.89 22.72 -11.31
C PHE A 40 -6.96 21.79 -12.10
N ASN A 41 -6.47 20.70 -11.49
CA ASN A 41 -5.59 19.75 -12.16
C ASN A 41 -6.21 19.20 -13.46
N ILE A 42 -7.51 18.93 -13.49
CA ILE A 42 -8.17 18.33 -14.66
C ILE A 42 -8.24 19.31 -15.84
N VAL A 43 -8.53 20.59 -15.54
CA VAL A 43 -8.56 21.66 -16.54
C VAL A 43 -7.15 21.92 -17.07
N MET A 44 -6.17 21.94 -16.17
CA MET A 44 -4.76 22.13 -16.53
C MET A 44 -4.22 20.96 -17.35
N THR A 45 -4.64 19.71 -17.10
CA THR A 45 -4.10 18.53 -17.79
C THR A 45 -4.80 18.19 -19.11
N TYR A 46 -5.85 18.93 -19.49
CA TYR A 46 -6.55 18.70 -20.75
C TYR A 46 -5.75 19.20 -21.95
N ILE A 47 -5.61 18.32 -22.96
CA ILE A 47 -4.99 18.64 -24.23
C ILE A 47 -6.08 18.45 -25.31
N PRO A 48 -6.59 19.54 -25.90
CA PRO A 48 -7.55 19.41 -26.97
C PRO A 48 -6.92 18.75 -28.20
N GLU A 49 -7.76 18.15 -29.03
CA GLU A 49 -7.32 17.66 -30.33
C GLU A 49 -6.73 18.81 -31.14
N HIS A 50 -5.55 18.56 -31.70
CA HIS A 50 -4.77 19.57 -32.40
C HIS A 50 -4.21 19.01 -33.69
N ARG A 51 -4.15 19.88 -34.69
CA ARG A 51 -3.52 19.64 -35.99
C ARG A 51 -2.61 20.80 -36.31
N CYS A 52 -1.59 20.56 -37.11
CA CYS A 52 -0.65 21.63 -37.43
C CYS A 52 -1.30 22.74 -38.28
N LYS A 53 -1.06 23.99 -37.89
CA LYS A 53 -1.56 25.17 -38.59
C LYS A 53 -0.66 25.40 -39.81
N TYR A 54 -1.22 25.22 -41.00
CA TYR A 54 -0.52 25.48 -42.26
C TYR A 54 -1.21 26.61 -43.03
N PRO A 55 -0.48 27.62 -43.54
CA PRO A 55 -1.07 28.70 -44.31
C PRO A 55 -1.46 28.18 -45.70
N SER A 56 -2.73 28.31 -46.06
CA SER A 56 -3.25 27.96 -47.39
C SER A 56 -2.73 28.84 -48.53
N LEU A 57 -2.05 29.95 -48.24
CA LEU A 57 -1.65 30.99 -49.20
C LEU A 57 -0.17 30.95 -49.64
N LEU A 58 0.60 29.97 -49.16
CA LEU A 58 1.99 29.74 -49.57
C LEU A 58 2.16 28.28 -49.98
N GLN A 59 1.40 27.88 -51.01
CA GLN A 59 1.80 26.77 -51.86
C GLN A 59 3.02 27.28 -52.64
N SER A 60 4.21 27.27 -52.00
CA SER A 60 5.45 27.54 -52.71
C SER A 60 5.52 26.56 -53.87
N ASP A 61 5.73 27.04 -55.10
CA ASP A 61 5.62 26.28 -56.36
C ASP A 61 6.41 24.95 -56.42
N ASN A 62 7.27 24.69 -55.43
CA ASN A 62 8.15 23.51 -55.34
C ASN A 62 7.70 22.44 -54.34
N PHE A 63 6.69 22.64 -53.49
CA PHE A 63 6.29 21.66 -52.45
C PHE A 63 4.79 21.37 -52.37
N THR A 64 4.42 20.09 -52.28
CA THR A 64 3.05 19.62 -51.96
C THR A 64 2.94 19.01 -50.57
N ILE A 65 1.82 19.26 -49.89
CA ILE A 65 1.53 18.67 -48.58
C ILE A 65 0.90 17.30 -48.79
N LEU A 66 1.54 16.26 -48.26
CA LEU A 66 1.04 14.88 -48.32
C LEU A 66 0.11 14.59 -47.15
N ASN A 67 0.50 14.98 -45.93
CA ASN A 67 -0.29 14.71 -44.74
C ASN A 67 0.09 15.66 -43.59
N THR A 68 -0.91 16.10 -42.82
CA THR A 68 -0.71 16.85 -41.58
C THR A 68 -0.92 15.93 -40.39
N SER A 69 0.14 15.58 -39.67
CA SER A 69 0.03 14.82 -38.43
C SER A 69 -0.22 15.77 -37.23
N LYS A 70 -0.37 15.20 -36.03
CA LYS A 70 -0.52 15.98 -34.79
C LYS A 70 0.70 16.85 -34.47
N CYS A 71 1.90 16.38 -34.83
CA CYS A 71 3.17 17.01 -34.43
C CYS A 71 4.13 17.33 -35.58
N THR A 72 3.88 16.78 -36.78
CA THR A 72 4.74 16.91 -37.95
C THR A 72 3.90 17.14 -39.21
N VAL A 73 4.52 17.79 -40.19
CA VAL A 73 3.96 17.92 -41.54
C VAL A 73 4.89 17.22 -42.51
N SER A 74 4.34 16.35 -43.34
CA SER A 74 5.07 15.71 -44.44
C SER A 74 4.84 16.50 -45.72
N ARG A 75 5.93 17.00 -46.32
CA ARG A 75 5.90 17.71 -47.61
C ARG A 75 6.79 16.99 -48.63
N SER A 76 6.35 16.90 -49.87
CA SER A 76 7.16 16.39 -50.99
C SER A 76 7.66 17.54 -51.83
N ASN A 77 8.93 17.47 -52.27
CA ASN A 77 9.50 18.40 -53.22
C ASN A 77 9.28 17.89 -54.66
N PHE A 78 8.68 18.71 -55.52
CA PHE A 78 8.41 18.35 -56.92
C PHE A 78 9.68 18.06 -57.74
N MET A 79 10.80 18.71 -57.43
CA MET A 79 12.02 18.56 -58.23
C MET A 79 12.86 17.34 -57.85
N THR A 80 12.75 16.85 -56.62
CA THR A 80 13.62 15.78 -56.11
C THR A 80 12.85 14.52 -55.68
N ASN A 81 11.51 14.57 -55.62
CA ASN A 81 10.66 13.49 -55.08
C ASN A 81 11.13 12.99 -53.70
N VAL A 82 11.73 13.88 -52.90
CA VAL A 82 12.13 13.60 -51.53
C VAL A 82 11.05 14.10 -50.58
N ASP A 83 10.56 13.19 -49.73
CA ASP A 83 9.62 13.50 -48.67
C ASP A 83 10.38 14.01 -47.43
N GLU A 84 10.10 15.26 -47.05
CA GLU A 84 10.63 15.86 -45.84
C GLU A 84 9.56 15.91 -44.74
N VAL A 85 9.94 15.44 -43.56
CA VAL A 85 9.12 15.54 -42.34
C VAL A 85 9.65 16.72 -41.53
N ILE A 86 8.85 17.78 -41.43
CA ILE A 86 9.20 18.98 -40.66
C ILE A 86 8.31 19.14 -39.43
N ASN A 87 8.88 19.72 -38.38
CA ASN A 87 8.10 20.19 -37.23
C ASN A 87 7.19 21.34 -37.66
N CYS A 88 6.05 21.48 -37.00
CA CYS A 88 5.02 22.41 -37.42
C CYS A 88 5.46 23.87 -37.24
N PRO A 89 5.65 24.63 -38.34
CA PRO A 89 6.34 25.92 -38.29
C PRO A 89 5.46 27.05 -37.75
N ASN A 90 4.14 26.99 -37.97
CA ASN A 90 3.21 28.08 -37.67
C ASN A 90 2.23 27.75 -36.52
N GLY A 91 2.63 26.83 -35.63
CA GLY A 91 1.83 26.42 -34.47
C GLY A 91 0.73 25.41 -34.82
N TRP A 92 -0.32 25.38 -34.01
CA TRP A 92 -1.39 24.37 -34.08
C TRP A 92 -2.79 25.00 -34.13
N ASN A 93 -3.69 24.36 -34.86
CA ASN A 93 -5.13 24.58 -34.79
C ASN A 93 -5.72 23.57 -33.81
N TYR A 94 -6.39 24.09 -32.78
CA TYR A 94 -7.03 23.29 -31.74
C TYR A 94 -8.54 23.22 -31.97
N THR A 95 -9.11 22.02 -31.91
CA THR A 95 -10.56 21.83 -31.93
C THR A 95 -11.07 21.75 -30.50
N THR A 96 -11.76 22.79 -30.05
CA THR A 96 -12.38 22.88 -28.72
C THR A 96 -13.90 22.98 -28.84
N LEU A 97 -14.63 22.54 -27.81
CA LEU A 97 -16.09 22.47 -27.81
C LEU A 97 -16.78 23.83 -28.03
N LYS A 98 -16.17 24.94 -27.57
CA LYS A 98 -16.71 26.31 -27.66
C LYS A 98 -15.64 27.39 -27.85
N GLY A 99 -14.49 27.07 -28.44
CA GLY A 99 -13.38 28.04 -28.52
C GLY A 99 -12.71 28.29 -27.16
N GLU A 100 -12.88 27.38 -26.21
CA GLU A 100 -12.32 27.50 -24.86
C GLU A 100 -10.79 27.55 -24.88
N ILE A 101 -10.22 28.39 -24.02
CA ILE A 101 -8.77 28.58 -23.89
C ILE A 101 -8.29 27.72 -22.73
N TYR A 102 -7.31 26.86 -23.03
CA TYR A 102 -6.61 26.01 -22.07
C TYR A 102 -5.12 26.39 -22.11
N PRO A 103 -4.37 26.24 -21.00
CA PRO A 103 -2.94 26.53 -21.02
C PRO A 103 -2.17 25.78 -22.12
N SER A 104 -2.65 24.59 -22.48
CA SER A 104 -2.10 23.77 -23.56
C SER A 104 -2.28 24.39 -24.95
N ASN A 105 -3.38 25.12 -25.22
CA ASN A 105 -3.65 25.77 -26.49
C ASN A 105 -3.18 27.24 -26.56
N GLU A 106 -3.18 27.94 -25.42
CA GLU A 106 -2.75 29.34 -25.33
C GLU A 106 -1.23 29.47 -25.52
N PHE A 107 -0.46 28.64 -24.82
CA PHE A 107 1.01 28.66 -24.85
C PHE A 107 1.62 27.66 -25.84
N ASN A 108 0.79 26.96 -26.63
CA ASN A 108 1.22 25.94 -27.59
C ASN A 108 2.15 24.87 -26.97
N LEU A 109 1.77 24.33 -25.81
CA LEU A 109 2.59 23.38 -25.02
C LEU A 109 2.36 21.92 -25.43
N VAL A 110 2.43 21.66 -26.74
CA VAL A 110 2.22 20.32 -27.33
C VAL A 110 3.49 19.80 -28.00
N CYS A 111 3.53 18.49 -28.28
CA CYS A 111 4.64 17.83 -28.99
C CYS A 111 6.02 18.12 -28.34
N HIS A 112 6.89 18.88 -29.01
CA HIS A 112 8.24 19.20 -28.53
C HIS A 112 8.24 19.99 -27.20
N ARG A 113 7.19 20.77 -26.91
CA ARG A 113 7.05 21.57 -25.67
C ARG A 113 6.26 20.87 -24.57
N GLN A 114 5.87 19.62 -24.77
CA GLN A 114 5.06 18.88 -23.79
C GLN A 114 5.78 18.68 -22.43
N HIS A 115 7.11 18.65 -22.43
CA HIS A 115 7.89 18.55 -21.19
C HIS A 115 7.72 19.78 -20.28
N LEU A 116 7.64 21.00 -20.84
CA LEU A 116 7.42 22.23 -20.07
C LEU A 116 6.07 22.21 -19.35
N PHE A 117 5.05 21.69 -20.03
CA PHE A 117 3.73 21.49 -19.44
C PHE A 117 3.74 20.51 -18.27
N ARG A 118 4.42 19.37 -18.42
CA ARG A 118 4.53 18.36 -17.36
C ARG A 118 5.31 18.88 -16.16
N PHE A 119 6.37 19.64 -16.40
CA PHE A 119 7.12 20.32 -15.35
C PHE A 119 6.25 21.35 -14.61
N ALA A 120 5.45 22.15 -15.33
CA ALA A 120 4.55 23.13 -14.72
C ALA A 120 3.54 22.50 -13.75
N LEU A 121 3.10 21.26 -14.01
CA LEU A 121 2.20 20.53 -13.11
C LEU A 121 2.87 20.12 -11.78
N THR A 122 4.20 20.09 -11.70
CA THR A 122 4.92 19.77 -10.46
C THR A 122 5.01 20.97 -9.51
N ILE A 123 5.00 22.19 -10.05
CA ILE A 123 5.20 23.44 -9.30
C ILE A 123 4.16 23.62 -8.17
N PRO A 124 2.84 23.41 -8.39
CA PRO A 124 1.86 23.52 -7.31
C PRO A 124 2.11 22.55 -6.15
N TYR A 125 2.59 21.33 -6.42
CA TYR A 125 2.85 20.35 -5.37
C TYR A 125 4.10 20.69 -4.54
N VAL A 126 5.14 21.22 -5.18
CA VAL A 126 6.31 21.77 -4.49
C VAL A 126 5.91 22.98 -3.64
N GLY A 127 5.08 23.87 -4.19
CA GLY A 127 4.53 25.02 -3.48
C GLY A 127 3.73 24.62 -2.24
N VAL A 128 2.86 23.62 -2.34
CA VAL A 128 2.10 23.07 -1.20
C VAL A 128 3.02 22.41 -0.17
N MET A 129 4.11 21.77 -0.59
CA MET A 129 5.09 21.16 0.32
C MET A 129 5.83 22.24 1.13
N ILE A 130 6.34 23.28 0.47
CA ILE A 130 7.02 24.41 1.13
C ILE A 130 6.03 25.19 2.00
N GLY A 131 4.83 25.45 1.47
CA GLY A 131 3.74 26.11 2.18
C GLY A 131 3.32 25.35 3.42
N GLY A 132 3.24 24.01 3.37
CA GLY A 132 2.92 23.19 4.55
C GLY A 132 3.94 23.35 5.68
N LEU A 133 5.23 23.48 5.35
CA LEU A 133 6.29 23.71 6.34
C LEU A 133 6.23 25.13 6.92
N LEU A 134 6.08 26.14 6.06
CA LEU A 134 6.04 27.55 6.46
C LEU A 134 4.76 27.88 7.23
N PHE A 135 3.60 27.56 6.67
CA PHE A 135 2.30 27.82 7.29
C PHE A 135 2.03 26.87 8.46
N GLY A 136 2.65 25.69 8.51
CA GLY A 136 2.66 24.85 9.71
C GLY A 136 3.33 25.57 10.89
N TYR A 137 4.55 26.09 10.68
CA TYR A 137 5.26 26.89 11.69
C TYR A 137 4.48 28.16 12.09
N LEU A 138 3.89 28.86 11.12
CA LEU A 138 3.05 30.03 11.41
C LEU A 138 1.77 29.64 12.17
N SER A 139 1.16 28.49 11.85
CA SER A 139 0.01 27.97 12.56
C SER A 139 0.35 27.73 14.03
N ASP A 140 1.46 27.05 14.32
CA ASP A 140 1.90 26.79 15.69
C ASP A 140 2.19 28.10 16.47
N LYS A 141 2.55 29.17 15.76
CA LYS A 141 2.81 30.50 16.36
C LYS A 141 1.54 31.30 16.64
N PHE A 142 0.53 31.22 15.78
CA PHE A 142 -0.63 32.11 15.82
C PHE A 142 -1.94 31.44 16.26
N LEU A 143 -2.09 30.12 16.08
CA LEU A 143 -3.27 29.39 16.53
C LEU A 143 -3.13 28.97 18.00
N PRO A 144 -4.22 29.06 18.79
CA PRO A 144 -4.21 28.56 20.15
C PRO A 144 -4.01 27.05 20.16
N GLU A 145 -3.07 26.59 20.98
CA GLU A 145 -2.78 25.18 21.17
C GLU A 145 -3.97 24.42 21.78
N SER A 146 -4.01 23.12 21.52
CA SER A 146 -5.07 22.27 22.08
C SER A 146 -4.99 22.23 23.60
N VAL A 147 -6.16 22.25 24.27
CA VAL A 147 -6.25 22.24 25.74
C VAL A 147 -5.56 21.00 26.32
N THR A 148 -5.70 19.85 25.66
CA THR A 148 -5.03 18.59 26.03
C THR A 148 -3.51 18.68 25.94
N TRP A 149 -2.97 19.37 24.93
CA TRP A 149 -1.53 19.62 24.81
C TRP A 149 -1.05 20.58 25.90
N LEU A 150 -1.76 21.68 26.16
CA LEU A 150 -1.40 22.65 27.20
C LEU A 150 -1.35 21.99 28.58
N MET A 151 -2.32 21.12 28.90
CA MET A 151 -2.32 20.34 30.13
C MET A 151 -1.15 19.35 30.16
N SER A 152 -0.82 18.68 29.04
CA SER A 152 0.34 17.77 28.97
C SER A 152 1.68 18.48 29.22
N GLN A 153 1.79 19.77 28.89
CA GLN A 153 2.98 20.60 29.10
C GLN A 153 2.97 21.33 30.46
N SER A 154 1.98 21.05 31.32
CA SER A 154 1.83 21.70 32.62
C SER A 154 1.66 23.23 32.56
N LYS A 155 1.15 23.75 31.43
CA LYS A 155 0.91 25.18 31.24
C LYS A 155 -0.46 25.58 31.81
N LEU A 156 -0.52 25.71 33.14
CA LEU A 156 -1.74 26.02 33.88
C LEU A 156 -2.44 27.31 33.42
N ASN A 157 -1.71 28.43 33.40
CA ASN A 157 -2.28 29.74 33.07
C ASN A 157 -2.83 29.81 31.64
N GLU A 158 -2.17 29.18 30.67
CA GLU A 158 -2.66 29.16 29.27
C GLU A 158 -3.91 28.27 29.15
N THR A 159 -3.93 27.13 29.85
CA THR A 159 -5.08 26.23 29.89
C THR A 159 -6.32 26.93 30.43
N GLU A 160 -6.19 27.62 31.56
CA GLU A 160 -7.27 28.40 32.17
C GLU A 160 -7.77 29.52 31.23
N ARG A 161 -6.86 30.23 30.56
CA ARG A 161 -7.20 31.28 29.59
C ARG A 161 -8.02 30.76 28.41
N VAL A 162 -7.70 29.56 27.91
CA VAL A 162 -8.43 28.94 26.80
C VAL A 162 -9.80 28.44 27.25
N LEU A 163 -9.88 27.75 28.40
CA LEU A 163 -11.14 27.22 28.96
C LEU A 163 -12.13 28.34 29.34
N THR A 164 -11.63 29.42 29.95
CA THR A 164 -12.46 30.61 30.27
C THR A 164 -13.03 31.27 29.02
N LYS A 165 -12.28 31.29 27.91
CA LYS A 165 -12.77 31.78 26.61
C LYS A 165 -13.89 30.88 26.07
N PHE A 166 -13.74 29.56 26.16
CA PHE A 166 -14.80 28.62 25.75
C PHE A 166 -16.07 28.76 26.59
N SER A 167 -15.94 28.87 27.91
CA SER A 167 -17.07 29.07 28.82
C SER A 167 -17.83 30.37 28.53
N LYS A 168 -17.12 31.49 28.26
CA LYS A 168 -17.74 32.77 27.88
C LYS A 168 -18.54 32.67 26.58
N TYR A 169 -18.04 31.95 25.59
CA TYR A 169 -18.74 31.76 24.31
C TYR A 169 -19.93 30.80 24.42
N ASN A 170 -19.84 29.79 25.29
CA ASN A 170 -20.90 28.81 25.51
C ASN A 170 -21.89 29.21 26.61
N ASN A 171 -21.73 30.40 27.21
CA ASN A 171 -22.53 30.89 28.34
C ASN A 171 -22.60 29.91 29.53
N ILE A 172 -21.50 29.24 29.84
CA ILE A 172 -21.42 28.27 30.95
C ILE A 172 -20.77 28.95 32.15
N SER A 173 -21.38 28.89 33.33
CA SER A 173 -20.81 29.44 34.56
C SER A 173 -19.62 28.61 35.03
N ILE A 174 -18.49 29.29 35.26
CA ILE A 174 -17.19 28.73 35.67
C ILE A 174 -17.25 28.38 37.16
N SER A 175 -16.99 27.11 37.52
CA SER A 175 -16.81 26.73 38.93
C SER A 175 -15.55 27.39 39.50
N PRO A 176 -15.59 27.92 40.74
CA PRO A 176 -14.41 28.50 41.39
C PRO A 176 -13.28 27.48 41.65
N THR A 177 -13.55 26.18 41.53
CA THR A 177 -12.57 25.08 41.71
C THR A 177 -11.79 24.70 40.45
N ILE A 178 -12.08 25.30 39.29
CA ILE A 178 -11.53 24.87 37.99
C ILE A 178 -10.00 24.79 37.98
N ARG A 179 -9.31 25.69 38.67
CA ARG A 179 -7.84 25.67 38.73
C ARG A 179 -7.30 24.41 39.43
N GLN A 180 -7.96 23.97 40.51
CA GLN A 180 -7.60 22.75 41.22
C GLN A 180 -7.91 21.51 40.38
N ASP A 181 -9.04 21.52 39.66
CA ASP A 181 -9.43 20.42 38.77
C ASP A 181 -8.43 20.26 37.60
N ILE A 182 -7.93 21.37 37.05
CA ILE A 182 -6.87 21.35 36.02
C ILE A 182 -5.55 20.82 36.61
N GLU A 183 -5.16 21.27 37.81
CA GLU A 183 -3.93 20.80 38.47
C GLU A 183 -3.97 19.29 38.73
N GLU A 184 -5.10 18.73 39.17
CA GLU A 184 -5.27 17.29 39.38
C GLU A 184 -5.12 16.50 38.06
N GLN A 185 -5.72 16.99 36.97
CA GLN A 185 -5.61 16.35 35.64
C GLN A 185 -4.18 16.43 35.07
N ILE A 186 -3.46 17.52 35.33
CA ILE A 186 -2.06 17.67 34.90
C ILE A 186 -1.16 16.71 35.67
N GLN A 187 -1.34 16.58 36.98
CA GLN A 187 -0.58 15.62 37.80
C GLN A 187 -0.82 14.19 37.35
N ASP A 188 -2.07 13.84 37.02
CA ASP A 188 -2.40 12.51 36.50
C ASP A 188 -1.77 12.25 35.11
N MET A 189 -1.72 13.27 34.24
CA MET A 189 -1.00 13.17 32.97
C MET A 189 0.53 13.05 33.16
N GLN A 190 1.12 13.79 34.09
CA GLN A 190 2.55 13.69 34.39
C GLN A 190 2.93 12.31 34.95
N HIS A 191 2.10 11.73 35.81
CA HIS A 191 2.33 10.39 36.35
C HIS A 191 2.27 9.31 35.25
N ARG A 192 1.44 9.49 34.23
CA ARG A 192 1.38 8.60 33.05
C ARG A 192 2.55 8.82 32.08
N TYR A 193 3.18 9.99 32.09
CA TYR A 193 4.21 10.41 31.12
C TYR A 193 5.43 11.03 31.81
N SER A 194 6.15 10.25 32.61
CA SER A 194 7.42 10.68 33.21
C SER A 194 8.51 10.87 32.13
N GLY A 195 8.86 12.12 31.82
CA GLY A 195 10.16 12.50 31.22
C GLY A 195 10.22 12.81 29.71
N SER A 196 9.38 13.70 29.16
CA SER A 196 9.50 14.07 27.73
C SER A 196 9.25 15.54 27.41
N SER A 197 10.33 16.32 27.26
CA SER A 197 10.30 17.68 26.70
C SER A 197 10.21 17.69 25.16
N SER A 198 9.52 18.71 24.65
CA SER A 198 9.00 18.87 23.27
C SER A 198 10.01 18.84 22.10
N PHE A 199 11.31 19.06 22.30
CA PHE A 199 12.29 19.11 21.19
C PHE A 199 12.85 17.75 20.76
N ASP A 200 12.54 16.68 21.50
CA ASP A 200 13.00 15.31 21.22
C ASP A 200 11.94 14.43 20.52
N ASN A 201 10.76 14.99 20.22
CA ASN A 201 9.57 14.22 19.81
C ASN A 201 9.68 13.58 18.41
N THR A 202 10.26 14.26 17.42
CA THR A 202 10.49 13.69 16.08
C THR A 202 11.61 12.67 16.08
N LYS A 203 12.65 12.85 16.90
CA LYS A 203 13.72 11.85 17.05
C LYS A 203 13.21 10.59 17.77
N LYS A 204 12.34 10.77 18.78
CA LYS A 204 11.64 9.68 19.47
C LYS A 204 10.72 8.88 18.54
N LEU A 205 10.10 9.52 17.54
CA LEU A 205 9.26 8.86 16.53
C LEU A 205 10.02 7.76 15.77
N PHE A 206 11.31 7.98 15.50
CA PHE A 206 12.18 7.01 14.82
C PHE A 206 13.07 6.20 15.78
N SER A 207 13.03 6.48 17.08
CA SER A 207 13.84 5.80 18.09
C SER A 207 13.26 4.44 18.49
N ASN A 208 11.94 4.32 18.63
CA ASN A 208 11.29 3.07 19.01
C ASN A 208 11.10 2.16 17.78
N GLY A 209 11.56 0.91 17.86
CA GLY A 209 11.48 -0.05 16.75
C GLY A 209 10.06 -0.35 16.25
N THR A 210 9.04 -0.24 17.10
CA THR A 210 7.63 -0.42 16.69
C THR A 210 7.10 0.81 15.95
N LEU A 211 7.31 2.01 16.51
CA LEU A 211 6.92 3.27 15.88
C LEU A 211 7.65 3.48 14.56
N ARG A 212 8.93 3.10 14.48
CA ARG A 212 9.73 3.14 13.26
C ARG A 212 9.15 2.24 12.16
N LYS A 213 8.70 1.03 12.49
CA LYS A 213 8.02 0.13 11.52
C LYS A 213 6.71 0.75 11.03
N ILE A 214 5.90 1.31 11.93
CA ILE A 214 4.63 1.99 11.58
C ILE A 214 4.91 3.18 10.67
N MET A 215 5.90 4.01 11.01
CA MET A 215 6.28 5.18 10.21
C MET A 215 6.79 4.76 8.83
N PHE A 216 7.78 3.88 8.72
CA PHE A 216 8.28 3.49 7.38
C PHE A 216 7.21 2.81 6.52
N SER A 217 6.37 1.94 7.09
CA SER A 217 5.27 1.33 6.36
C SER A 217 4.25 2.38 5.91
N SER A 218 3.88 3.33 6.78
CA SER A 218 2.93 4.39 6.43
C SER A 218 3.48 5.38 5.40
N MET A 219 4.76 5.74 5.50
CA MET A 219 5.47 6.59 4.53
C MET A 219 5.49 5.93 3.14
N TYR A 220 5.80 4.63 3.06
CA TYR A 220 5.79 3.86 1.82
C TYR A 220 4.39 3.80 1.19
N LEU A 221 3.37 3.47 1.99
CA LEU A 221 1.97 3.41 1.52
C LEU A 221 1.46 4.78 1.05
N MET A 222 1.81 5.85 1.77
CA MET A 222 1.48 7.23 1.39
C MET A 222 2.15 7.65 0.08
N PHE A 223 3.41 7.27 -0.12
CA PHE A 223 4.12 7.55 -1.36
C PHE A 223 3.47 6.87 -2.58
N ILE A 224 3.25 5.56 -2.50
CA ILE A 224 2.62 4.80 -3.59
C ILE A 224 1.23 5.35 -3.86
N ASN A 225 0.43 5.54 -2.82
CA ASN A 225 -0.92 6.02 -3.02
C ASN A 225 -0.99 7.44 -3.58
N ALA A 226 -0.02 8.30 -3.24
CA ALA A 226 0.12 9.61 -3.89
C ALA A 226 0.40 9.47 -5.39
N THR A 227 1.37 8.62 -5.76
CA THR A 227 1.71 8.43 -7.17
C THR A 227 0.54 7.91 -8.00
N VAL A 228 -0.19 6.91 -7.49
CA VAL A 228 -1.32 6.33 -8.21
C VAL A 228 -2.52 7.27 -8.25
N ASN A 229 -2.87 7.89 -7.12
CA ASN A 229 -4.02 8.81 -7.06
C ASN A 229 -3.84 10.01 -7.99
N ASN A 230 -2.67 10.66 -7.97
CA ASN A 230 -2.40 11.79 -8.87
C ASN A 230 -2.20 11.30 -10.32
N GLY A 231 -1.58 10.14 -10.54
CA GLY A 231 -1.31 9.59 -11.87
C GLY A 231 -2.58 9.23 -12.62
N LEU A 232 -3.53 8.61 -11.93
CA LEU A 232 -4.89 8.39 -12.42
C LEU A 232 -5.61 9.70 -12.67
N SER A 233 -5.46 10.68 -11.77
CA SER A 233 -6.09 12.01 -11.93
C SER A 233 -5.66 12.72 -13.22
N PHE A 234 -4.37 12.69 -13.56
CA PHE A 234 -3.84 13.28 -14.80
C PHE A 234 -4.18 12.47 -16.05
N SER A 235 -4.41 11.17 -15.91
CA SER A 235 -4.77 10.30 -17.04
C SER A 235 -6.25 10.42 -17.41
N LEU A 236 -7.13 10.72 -16.45
CA LEU A 236 -8.58 10.85 -16.70
C LEU A 236 -8.94 12.07 -17.57
N SER A 237 -8.16 13.15 -17.53
CA SER A 237 -8.37 14.30 -18.44
C SER A 237 -7.99 13.99 -19.88
N ALA A 238 -7.22 12.93 -20.12
CA ALA A 238 -6.84 12.49 -21.47
C ALA A 238 -7.84 11.50 -22.08
N LEU A 239 -8.88 11.09 -21.34
CA LEU A 239 -9.90 10.18 -21.85
C LEU A 239 -10.79 10.85 -22.89
N LYS A 240 -11.15 10.09 -23.91
CA LYS A 240 -12.06 10.50 -24.99
C LYS A 240 -13.45 10.84 -24.42
N GLY A 241 -14.01 11.98 -24.78
CA GLY A 241 -15.33 12.44 -24.32
C GLY A 241 -15.36 13.89 -23.84
N ASN A 242 -16.52 14.34 -23.36
CA ASN A 242 -16.67 15.69 -22.81
C ASN A 242 -16.09 15.76 -21.38
N VAL A 243 -15.10 16.63 -21.18
CA VAL A 243 -14.38 16.83 -19.92
C VAL A 243 -15.32 17.16 -18.76
N TYR A 244 -16.34 17.99 -19.00
CA TYR A 244 -17.29 18.39 -17.96
C TYR A 244 -18.19 17.24 -17.51
N ASN A 245 -18.65 16.41 -18.46
CA ASN A 245 -19.45 15.22 -18.14
C ASN A 245 -18.61 14.17 -17.40
N ASN A 246 -17.39 13.95 -17.86
CA ASN A 246 -16.42 13.07 -17.20
C ASN A 246 -16.12 13.54 -15.77
N TYR A 247 -16.03 14.85 -15.55
CA TYR A 247 -15.86 15.43 -14.22
C TYR A 247 -17.08 15.20 -13.32
N LEU A 248 -18.29 15.45 -13.82
CA LEU A 248 -19.52 15.26 -13.07
C LEU A 248 -19.72 13.79 -12.69
N ILE A 249 -19.44 12.86 -13.60
CA ILE A 249 -19.47 11.41 -13.35
C ILE A 249 -18.44 11.04 -12.28
N ASN A 250 -17.21 11.53 -12.39
CA ASN A 250 -16.17 11.29 -11.39
C ASN A 250 -16.57 11.79 -9.99
N ALA A 251 -17.15 12.98 -9.89
CA ALA A 251 -17.63 13.55 -8.62
C ALA A 251 -18.78 12.72 -8.02
N GLY A 252 -19.72 12.25 -8.85
CA GLY A 252 -20.81 11.38 -8.41
C GLY A 252 -20.29 10.03 -7.87
N ILE A 253 -19.37 9.40 -8.59
CA ILE A 253 -18.72 8.15 -8.15
C ILE A 253 -17.96 8.36 -6.84
N GLN A 254 -17.29 9.51 -6.68
CA GLN A 254 -16.57 9.85 -5.46
C GLN A 254 -17.49 9.88 -4.24
N ILE A 255 -18.63 10.58 -4.32
CA ILE A 255 -19.60 10.69 -3.22
C ILE A 255 -20.14 9.30 -2.85
N PHE A 256 -20.50 8.49 -3.87
CA PHE A 256 -21.05 7.17 -3.67
C PHE A 256 -20.06 6.21 -3.00
N ILE A 257 -18.81 6.15 -3.50
CA ILE A 257 -17.76 5.30 -2.93
C ILE A 257 -17.43 5.75 -1.50
N MET A 258 -17.38 7.06 -1.24
CA MET A 258 -17.11 7.58 0.11
C MET A 258 -18.23 7.23 1.09
N ALA A 259 -19.50 7.27 0.67
CA ALA A 259 -20.65 6.88 1.50
C ALA A 259 -20.65 5.39 1.82
N ILE A 260 -20.42 4.53 0.82
CA ILE A 260 -20.25 3.08 1.02
C ILE A 260 -19.09 2.81 1.97
N PHE A 261 -17.97 3.51 1.77
CA PHE A 261 -16.79 3.37 2.61
C PHE A 261 -17.10 3.74 4.07
N LEU A 262 -17.81 4.84 4.32
CA LEU A 262 -18.23 5.25 5.66
C LEU A 262 -19.10 4.17 6.34
N ALA A 263 -19.99 3.53 5.58
CA ALA A 263 -20.84 2.45 6.08
C ALA A 263 -20.07 1.15 6.36
N LEU A 264 -19.05 0.83 5.54
CA LEU A 264 -18.19 -0.34 5.74
C LEU A 264 -17.20 -0.13 6.90
N PHE A 265 -16.75 1.11 7.10
CA PHE A 265 -15.80 1.51 8.14
C PHE A 265 -16.27 1.19 9.55
N THR A 266 -17.58 1.31 9.82
CA THR A 266 -18.14 1.00 11.14
C THR A 266 -18.32 -0.50 11.39
N LYS A 267 -18.34 -1.32 10.34
CA LYS A 267 -18.62 -2.76 10.43
C LYS A 267 -17.39 -3.66 10.31
N PHE A 268 -16.36 -3.25 9.55
CA PHE A 268 -15.19 -4.09 9.27
C PHE A 268 -13.89 -3.44 9.78
N GLY A 269 -12.95 -4.27 10.25
CA GLY A 269 -11.66 -3.79 10.74
C GLY A 269 -10.83 -3.05 9.67
N ARG A 270 -10.15 -1.98 10.07
CA ARG A 270 -9.47 -0.99 9.20
C ARG A 270 -8.49 -1.60 8.20
N VAL A 271 -7.64 -2.50 8.67
CA VAL A 271 -6.60 -3.14 7.84
C VAL A 271 -7.21 -4.01 6.73
N LYS A 272 -8.35 -4.66 6.98
CA LYS A 272 -9.02 -5.52 5.99
C LYS A 272 -9.63 -4.70 4.86
N ILE A 273 -10.29 -3.60 5.21
CA ILE A 273 -10.84 -2.67 4.22
C ILE A 273 -9.69 -2.08 3.42
N LEU A 274 -8.59 -1.69 4.08
CA LEU A 274 -7.42 -1.14 3.41
C LEU A 274 -6.84 -2.12 2.36
N ILE A 275 -6.66 -3.40 2.72
CA ILE A 275 -6.20 -4.44 1.80
C ILE A 275 -7.17 -4.60 0.61
N ALA A 276 -8.47 -4.66 0.87
CA ALA A 276 -9.48 -4.82 -0.18
C ALA A 276 -9.50 -3.62 -1.15
N LEU A 277 -9.37 -2.40 -0.64
CA LEU A 277 -9.34 -1.18 -1.46
C LEU A 277 -8.06 -1.09 -2.29
N PHE A 278 -6.89 -1.38 -1.71
CA PHE A 278 -5.64 -1.36 -2.46
C PHE A 278 -5.61 -2.42 -3.57
N PHE A 279 -6.08 -3.63 -3.28
CA PHE A 279 -6.12 -4.71 -4.25
C PHE A 279 -7.10 -4.40 -5.38
N SER A 280 -8.33 -3.98 -5.06
CA SER A 280 -9.35 -3.63 -6.06
C SER A 280 -8.93 -2.42 -6.90
N SER A 281 -8.35 -1.37 -6.30
CA SER A 281 -7.82 -0.21 -7.02
C SER A 281 -6.71 -0.62 -8.00
N GLY A 282 -5.76 -1.46 -7.57
CA GLY A 282 -4.63 -1.89 -8.40
C GLY A 282 -5.04 -2.76 -9.59
N VAL A 283 -5.95 -3.72 -9.38
CA VAL A 283 -6.47 -4.57 -10.45
C VAL A 283 -7.27 -3.75 -11.46
N LEU A 284 -8.17 -2.87 -11.00
CA LEU A 284 -8.98 -2.03 -11.88
C LEU A 284 -8.11 -1.04 -12.69
N CYS A 285 -7.03 -0.51 -12.09
CA CYS A 285 -6.09 0.36 -12.79
C CYS A 285 -5.37 -0.38 -13.92
N ALA A 286 -4.81 -1.55 -13.62
CA ALA A 286 -4.07 -2.34 -14.60
C ALA A 286 -4.97 -2.85 -15.74
N VAL A 287 -6.16 -3.36 -15.41
CA VAL A 287 -7.09 -3.90 -16.41
C VAL A 287 -7.75 -2.79 -17.23
N GLY A 288 -8.23 -1.73 -16.59
CA GLY A 288 -9.00 -0.67 -17.25
C GLY A 288 -8.22 0.03 -18.37
N PHE A 289 -6.93 0.34 -18.15
CA PHE A 289 -6.10 1.00 -19.16
C PHE A 289 -5.65 0.09 -20.31
N ASN A 290 -5.44 -1.21 -20.04
CA ASN A 290 -5.16 -2.17 -21.12
C ASN A 290 -6.38 -2.34 -22.04
N ILE A 291 -7.59 -2.39 -21.48
CA ILE A 291 -8.82 -2.43 -22.28
C ILE A 291 -8.90 -1.20 -23.20
N LEU A 292 -8.66 0.01 -22.66
CA LEU A 292 -8.68 1.24 -23.45
C LEU A 292 -7.67 1.24 -24.60
N TYR A 293 -6.51 0.62 -24.42
CA TYR A 293 -5.45 0.56 -25.42
C TYR A 293 -5.72 -0.49 -26.52
N TYR A 294 -6.13 -1.70 -26.14
CA TYR A 294 -6.29 -2.80 -27.08
C TYR A 294 -7.59 -2.77 -27.89
N THR A 295 -8.61 -2.05 -27.42
CA THR A 295 -9.91 -1.95 -28.12
C THR A 295 -10.28 -0.51 -28.45
N PRO A 296 -9.60 0.12 -29.44
CA PRO A 296 -9.88 1.48 -29.87
C PRO A 296 -11.21 1.62 -30.66
N ASP A 297 -11.73 0.53 -31.21
CA ASP A 297 -12.89 0.58 -32.14
C ASP A 297 -14.22 0.14 -31.51
N LEU A 298 -14.20 -0.47 -30.32
CA LEU A 298 -15.42 -0.86 -29.60
C LEU A 298 -15.79 0.17 -28.52
N ASP A 299 -16.80 0.99 -28.80
CA ASP A 299 -17.30 2.00 -27.87
C ASP A 299 -17.75 1.41 -26.50
N VAL A 300 -18.33 0.21 -26.51
CA VAL A 300 -18.78 -0.47 -25.28
C VAL A 300 -17.59 -0.79 -24.36
N LEU A 301 -16.52 -1.36 -24.92
CA LEU A 301 -15.34 -1.74 -24.14
C LEU A 301 -14.55 -0.50 -23.69
N GLN A 302 -14.53 0.55 -24.50
CA GLN A 302 -13.95 1.84 -24.09
C GLN A 302 -14.68 2.44 -22.89
N ASN A 303 -16.01 2.48 -22.94
CA ASN A 303 -16.80 3.00 -21.83
C ASN A 303 -16.54 2.19 -20.54
N ILE A 304 -16.47 0.86 -20.63
CA ILE A 304 -16.11 -0.01 -19.50
C ILE A 304 -14.72 0.35 -18.96
N GLY A 305 -13.72 0.52 -19.82
CA GLY A 305 -12.36 0.92 -19.42
C GLY A 305 -12.32 2.29 -18.73
N ILE A 306 -13.08 3.26 -19.23
CA ILE A 306 -13.25 4.60 -18.63
C ILE A 306 -13.84 4.48 -17.22
N TYR A 307 -14.94 3.73 -17.04
CA TYR A 307 -15.58 3.55 -15.74
C TYR A 307 -14.67 2.82 -14.75
N MET A 308 -13.93 1.78 -15.19
CA MET A 308 -12.95 1.09 -14.34
C MET A 308 -11.84 2.04 -13.86
N ALA A 309 -11.35 2.93 -14.72
CA ALA A 309 -10.35 3.94 -14.35
C ALA A 309 -10.91 4.95 -13.33
N PHE A 310 -12.17 5.41 -13.50
CA PHE A 310 -12.83 6.28 -12.52
C PHE A 310 -13.02 5.61 -11.17
N VAL A 311 -13.47 4.36 -11.15
CA VAL A 311 -13.63 3.60 -9.89
C VAL A 311 -12.27 3.39 -9.23
N SER A 312 -11.23 3.03 -9.98
CA SER A 312 -9.87 2.87 -9.45
C SER A 312 -9.33 4.14 -8.80
N ARG A 313 -9.50 5.32 -9.42
CA ARG A 313 -9.11 6.61 -8.83
C ARG A 313 -9.80 6.86 -7.49
N ASN A 314 -11.10 6.68 -7.45
CA ASN A 314 -11.89 6.99 -6.26
C ASN A 314 -11.62 5.98 -5.12
N LEU A 315 -11.30 4.72 -5.45
CA LEU A 315 -10.78 3.76 -4.48
C LEU A 315 -9.40 4.17 -3.94
N ALA A 316 -8.47 4.63 -4.79
CA ALA A 316 -7.17 5.15 -4.36
C ALA A 316 -7.32 6.41 -3.47
N TYR A 317 -8.33 7.24 -3.74
CA TYR A 317 -8.67 8.37 -2.88
C TYR A 317 -9.15 7.93 -1.50
N ALA A 318 -10.05 6.94 -1.44
CA ALA A 318 -10.50 6.33 -0.19
C ALA A 318 -9.33 5.71 0.61
N CYS A 319 -8.37 5.07 -0.07
CA CYS A 319 -7.14 4.58 0.55
C CYS A 319 -6.35 5.69 1.25
N THR A 320 -6.25 6.90 0.66
CA THR A 320 -5.52 8.03 1.28
C THR A 320 -6.16 8.39 2.63
N SER A 321 -7.48 8.50 2.64
CA SER A 321 -8.26 8.84 3.84
C SER A 321 -8.17 7.74 4.91
N MET A 322 -8.15 6.47 4.50
CA MET A 322 -8.01 5.35 5.42
C MET A 322 -6.63 5.31 6.08
N ILE A 323 -5.55 5.45 5.29
CA ILE A 323 -4.20 5.42 5.82
C ILE A 323 -3.99 6.60 6.79
N SER A 324 -4.47 7.81 6.47
CA SER A 324 -4.35 8.95 7.39
C SER A 324 -5.08 8.71 8.72
N THR A 325 -6.27 8.11 8.66
CA THR A 325 -7.02 7.75 9.88
C THR A 325 -6.31 6.65 10.66
N TYR A 326 -5.78 5.63 9.98
CA TYR A 326 -5.02 4.54 10.60
C TYR A 326 -3.74 5.03 11.28
N ILE A 327 -2.98 5.93 10.64
CA ILE A 327 -1.82 6.60 11.25
C ILE A 327 -2.25 7.35 12.52
N SER A 328 -3.36 8.08 12.45
CA SER A 328 -3.83 8.90 13.57
C SER A 328 -4.19 8.08 14.82
N GLU A 329 -4.57 6.82 14.64
CA GLU A 329 -4.92 5.93 15.75
C GLU A 329 -3.76 5.12 16.30
N LEU A 330 -2.82 4.76 15.43
CA LEU A 330 -1.60 4.09 15.85
C LEU A 330 -0.64 5.01 16.59
N LEU A 331 -0.64 6.31 16.26
CA LEU A 331 0.24 7.28 16.89
C LEU A 331 -0.37 7.82 18.20
N PRO A 332 0.43 7.89 19.28
CA PRO A 332 -0.02 8.54 20.52
C PRO A 332 -0.30 10.02 20.27
N THR A 333 -1.20 10.60 21.07
CA THR A 333 -1.78 11.94 20.87
C THR A 333 -0.75 13.04 20.63
N PHE A 334 0.37 13.02 21.36
CA PHE A 334 1.44 14.02 21.24
C PHE A 334 2.38 13.82 20.04
N LEU A 335 2.40 12.64 19.39
CA LEU A 335 3.19 12.38 18.17
C LEU A 335 2.35 12.37 16.89
N ARG A 336 1.02 12.41 17.03
CA ARG A 336 0.07 12.29 15.93
C ARG A 336 0.25 13.36 14.86
N SER A 337 0.35 14.62 15.25
CA SER A 337 0.49 15.75 14.32
C SER A 337 1.81 15.67 13.55
N SER A 338 2.93 15.39 14.23
CA SER A 338 4.24 15.25 13.59
C SER A 338 4.31 14.06 12.64
N GLY A 339 3.78 12.90 13.02
CA GLY A 339 3.78 11.70 12.17
C GLY A 339 2.86 11.83 10.94
N LEU A 340 1.69 12.47 11.10
CA LEU A 340 0.84 12.83 9.96
C LEU A 340 1.53 13.85 9.03
N GLY A 341 2.19 14.87 9.58
CA GLY A 341 2.94 15.86 8.81
C GLY A 341 4.04 15.24 7.94
N ILE A 342 4.85 14.34 8.50
CA ILE A 342 5.88 13.59 7.75
C ILE A 342 5.25 12.73 6.65
N SER A 343 4.17 12.02 6.98
CA SER A 343 3.47 11.16 6.03
C SER A 343 2.87 11.94 4.86
N PHE A 344 2.26 13.10 5.13
CA PHE A 344 1.72 13.97 4.10
C PHE A 344 2.82 14.65 3.28
N THR A 345 3.97 14.96 3.87
CA THR A 345 5.12 15.49 3.12
C THR A 345 5.58 14.48 2.07
N ILE A 346 5.66 13.20 2.43
CA ILE A 346 6.02 12.12 1.49
C ILE A 346 4.92 11.86 0.46
N TYR A 347 3.65 12.00 0.85
CA TYR A 347 2.55 12.03 -0.11
C TYR A 347 2.73 13.15 -1.15
N ARG A 348 3.19 14.35 -0.75
CA ARG A 348 3.51 15.43 -1.70
C ARG A 348 4.70 15.12 -2.59
N LEU A 349 5.73 14.46 -2.06
CA LEU A 349 6.86 13.97 -2.86
C LEU A 349 6.37 13.01 -3.96
N GLY A 350 5.53 12.02 -3.61
CA GLY A 350 4.94 11.11 -4.60
C GLY A 350 4.11 11.85 -5.66
N SER A 351 3.32 12.85 -5.24
CA SER A 351 2.54 13.70 -6.16
C SER A 351 3.43 14.49 -7.13
N THR A 352 4.57 14.98 -6.66
CA THR A 352 5.53 15.77 -7.45
C THR A 352 6.25 14.93 -8.50
N VAL A 353 6.56 13.67 -8.17
CA VAL A 353 7.25 12.74 -9.09
C VAL A 353 6.31 12.21 -10.18
N THR A 354 4.99 12.24 -9.94
CA THR A 354 3.99 11.62 -10.81
C THR A 354 3.98 12.13 -12.27
N PRO A 355 4.00 13.46 -12.57
CA PRO A 355 3.96 13.95 -13.95
C PRO A 355 5.16 13.51 -14.80
N GLU A 356 6.34 13.40 -14.17
CA GLU A 356 7.58 12.95 -14.83
C GLU A 356 7.56 11.45 -15.14
N ILE A 357 7.10 10.62 -14.20
CA ILE A 357 6.87 9.18 -14.41
C ILE A 357 5.93 8.99 -15.60
N LEU A 358 4.82 9.72 -15.62
CA LEU A 358 3.82 9.63 -16.69
C LEU A 358 4.41 10.05 -18.05
N TYR A 359 5.18 11.13 -18.11
CA TYR A 359 5.78 11.61 -19.36
C TYR A 359 6.78 10.60 -19.96
N ARG A 360 7.70 10.08 -19.14
CA ARG A 360 8.76 9.18 -19.61
C ARG A 360 8.21 7.81 -20.03
N LEU A 361 7.28 7.25 -19.25
CA LEU A 361 6.73 5.92 -19.52
C LEU A 361 5.73 5.92 -20.68
N ASN A 362 4.95 6.99 -20.87
CA ASN A 362 4.02 7.11 -22.00
C ASN A 362 4.73 7.10 -23.36
N HIS A 363 6.00 7.54 -23.42
CA HIS A 363 6.79 7.48 -24.66
C HIS A 363 7.19 6.04 -25.03
N ILE A 364 7.31 5.15 -24.03
CA ILE A 364 7.69 3.75 -24.25
C ILE A 364 6.47 2.93 -24.65
N TRP A 365 5.44 2.95 -23.80
CA TRP A 365 4.18 2.24 -24.03
C TRP A 365 3.05 2.93 -23.27
N GLN A 366 1.98 3.33 -23.97
CA GLN A 366 0.95 4.21 -23.41
C GLN A 366 0.25 3.69 -22.13
N PRO A 367 -0.07 2.38 -21.97
CA PRO A 367 -0.66 1.86 -20.73
C PRO A 367 0.40 1.41 -19.68
N LEU A 368 1.70 1.58 -19.95
CA LEU A 368 2.79 1.21 -19.03
C LEU A 368 2.73 1.92 -17.67
N PRO A 369 2.56 3.26 -17.59
CA PRO A 369 2.54 3.91 -16.28
C PRO A 369 1.40 3.41 -15.39
N GLN A 370 0.22 3.17 -15.96
CA GLN A 370 -0.96 2.74 -15.20
C GLN A 370 -0.87 1.26 -14.78
N THR A 371 -0.31 0.40 -15.63
CA THR A 371 -0.01 -0.99 -15.22
C THR A 371 1.03 -1.04 -14.10
N LEU A 372 2.08 -0.22 -14.16
CA LEU A 372 3.07 -0.11 -13.10
C LEU A 372 2.47 0.41 -11.80
N TYR A 373 1.59 1.41 -11.85
CA TYR A 373 0.84 1.88 -10.69
C TYR A 373 -0.01 0.78 -10.05
N GLY A 374 -0.69 -0.04 -10.87
CA GLY A 374 -1.44 -1.20 -10.38
C GLY A 374 -0.56 -2.24 -9.70
N ILE A 375 0.59 -2.56 -10.30
CA ILE A 375 1.57 -3.50 -9.71
C ILE A 375 2.13 -2.95 -8.40
N TRP A 376 2.51 -1.67 -8.33
CA TRP A 376 2.99 -1.05 -7.11
C TRP A 376 1.95 -1.05 -5.99
N GLN A 377 0.67 -0.81 -6.30
CA GLN A 377 -0.41 -0.96 -5.31
C GLN A 377 -0.58 -2.41 -4.83
N MET A 378 -0.42 -3.41 -5.70
CA MET A 378 -0.47 -4.81 -5.30
C MET A 378 0.74 -5.23 -4.46
N VAL A 379 1.94 -4.73 -4.77
CA VAL A 379 3.15 -4.93 -3.95
C VAL A 379 3.00 -4.26 -2.59
N ALA A 380 2.34 -3.11 -2.51
CA ALA A 380 1.99 -2.46 -1.24
C ALA A 380 1.06 -3.32 -0.36
N VAL A 381 0.10 -4.04 -0.97
CA VAL A 381 -0.71 -5.06 -0.26
C VAL A 381 0.16 -6.20 0.25
N ALA A 382 1.12 -6.67 -0.56
CA ALA A 382 2.06 -7.69 -0.12
C ALA A 382 2.85 -7.22 1.10
N VAL A 383 3.34 -5.98 1.12
CA VAL A 383 4.06 -5.39 2.28
C VAL A 383 3.18 -5.28 3.54
N LEU A 384 1.89 -4.94 3.40
CA LEU A 384 0.93 -5.01 4.51
C LEU A 384 0.69 -6.44 5.01
N CYS A 385 0.81 -7.42 4.11
CA CYS A 385 0.71 -8.84 4.41
C CYS A 385 2.04 -9.47 4.88
N ILE A 386 3.19 -8.79 4.78
CA ILE A 386 4.49 -9.26 5.31
C ILE A 386 4.51 -9.05 6.82
N LEU A 387 3.74 -9.88 7.53
CA LEU A 387 4.24 -10.45 8.76
C LEU A 387 5.13 -11.65 8.37
N PRO A 388 6.25 -11.90 9.05
CA PRO A 388 7.14 -13.03 8.77
C PRO A 388 6.39 -14.38 8.75
N GLU A 389 5.32 -14.51 9.54
CA GLU A 389 4.44 -15.68 9.54
C GLU A 389 3.71 -15.88 8.21
N THR A 390 3.11 -14.82 7.63
CA THR A 390 2.32 -14.91 6.39
C THR A 390 3.20 -15.29 5.18
N PHE A 391 4.44 -14.81 5.15
CA PHE A 391 5.42 -15.19 4.12
C PHE A 391 5.79 -16.68 4.19
N ASN A 392 6.02 -17.20 5.40
CA ASN A 392 6.36 -18.61 5.58
C ASN A 392 5.20 -19.53 5.20
N ARG A 393 3.95 -19.14 5.50
CA ARG A 393 2.75 -19.89 5.07
C ARG A 393 2.52 -19.82 3.56
N PHE A 394 2.70 -18.65 2.94
CA PHE A 394 2.64 -18.50 1.48
C PHE A 394 3.66 -19.42 0.79
N THR A 395 4.92 -19.35 1.24
CA THR A 395 6.02 -20.15 0.69
C THR A 395 5.75 -21.65 0.85
N ASN A 396 5.33 -22.07 2.04
CA ASN A 396 4.98 -23.46 2.33
C ASN A 396 3.87 -23.99 1.40
N TYR A 397 2.77 -23.25 1.20
CA TYR A 397 1.66 -23.69 0.35
C TYR A 397 1.96 -23.65 -1.15
N LEU A 398 2.86 -22.76 -1.58
CA LEU A 398 3.38 -22.72 -2.95
C LEU A 398 4.21 -23.98 -3.26
N VAL A 399 5.05 -24.41 -2.32
CA VAL A 399 5.88 -25.63 -2.42
C VAL A 399 5.05 -26.91 -2.30
N ILE A 400 4.08 -26.96 -1.36
CA ILE A 400 3.09 -28.06 -1.24
C ILE A 400 2.38 -28.28 -2.56
N GLY A 401 1.85 -27.20 -3.16
CA GLY A 401 1.17 -27.28 -4.44
C GLY A 401 2.10 -27.83 -5.52
N GLY A 402 3.31 -27.28 -5.64
CA GLY A 402 4.24 -27.62 -6.73
C GLY A 402 4.68 -29.06 -6.69
N LEU A 403 5.01 -29.54 -5.49
CA LEU A 403 5.32 -30.95 -5.26
C LEU A 403 4.10 -31.85 -5.44
N SER A 404 2.88 -31.36 -5.14
CA SER A 404 1.64 -32.12 -5.36
C SER A 404 1.36 -32.41 -6.82
N PHE A 405 1.51 -31.41 -7.70
CA PHE A 405 1.33 -31.61 -9.15
C PHE A 405 2.43 -32.49 -9.76
N SER A 406 3.58 -32.58 -9.09
CA SER A 406 4.69 -33.45 -9.53
C SER A 406 4.44 -34.93 -9.23
N ILE A 407 3.52 -35.29 -8.33
CA ILE A 407 3.22 -36.70 -7.98
C ILE A 407 2.57 -37.44 -9.15
N SER A 408 1.73 -36.76 -9.93
CA SER A 408 1.10 -37.35 -11.12
C SER A 408 2.08 -37.52 -12.29
N ALA A 409 3.24 -36.87 -12.24
CA ALA A 409 4.28 -36.98 -13.26
C ALA A 409 5.30 -38.10 -12.98
N LEU A 410 5.13 -38.84 -11.88
CA LEU A 410 5.98 -39.97 -11.49
C LEU A 410 5.71 -41.18 -12.39
N GLU A 411 6.77 -41.89 -12.77
CA GLU A 411 6.69 -43.14 -13.52
C GLU A 411 6.04 -44.25 -12.66
N GLY A 412 5.09 -44.99 -13.22
CA GLY A 412 4.30 -46.02 -12.51
C GLY A 412 2.80 -45.72 -12.45
N SER A 413 2.04 -46.49 -11.66
CA SER A 413 0.60 -46.27 -11.55
C SER A 413 0.29 -45.08 -10.63
N VAL A 414 -0.61 -44.20 -11.07
CA VAL A 414 -1.03 -43.03 -10.29
C VAL A 414 -1.60 -43.47 -8.92
N TYR A 415 -2.33 -44.58 -8.88
CA TYR A 415 -2.93 -45.15 -7.67
C TYR A 415 -1.90 -45.61 -6.64
N THR A 416 -0.82 -46.28 -7.07
CA THR A 416 0.26 -46.70 -6.16
C THR A 416 0.98 -45.50 -5.55
N ASN A 417 1.21 -44.45 -6.36
CA ASN A 417 1.88 -43.23 -5.90
C ASN A 417 1.01 -42.45 -4.89
N TYR A 418 -0.31 -42.41 -5.08
CA TYR A 418 -1.24 -41.83 -4.10
C TYR A 418 -1.32 -42.63 -2.80
N LEU A 419 -1.31 -43.96 -2.88
CA LEU A 419 -1.34 -44.83 -1.69
C LEU A 419 -0.08 -44.66 -0.85
N ILE A 420 1.10 -44.65 -1.47
CA ILE A 420 2.39 -44.40 -0.80
C ILE A 420 2.40 -43.00 -0.16
N ASN A 421 1.88 -41.99 -0.86
CA ASN A 421 1.80 -40.63 -0.33
C ASN A 421 0.90 -40.57 0.92
N SER A 422 -0.27 -41.19 0.87
CA SER A 422 -1.24 -41.20 1.98
C SER A 422 -0.68 -41.88 3.24
N ILE A 423 0.06 -42.99 3.06
CA ILE A 423 0.73 -43.69 4.16
C ILE A 423 1.83 -42.80 4.76
N LEU A 424 2.72 -42.25 3.92
CA LEU A 424 3.80 -41.37 4.37
C LEU A 424 3.28 -40.12 5.10
N GLN A 425 2.14 -39.58 4.67
CA GLN A 425 1.52 -38.42 5.30
C GLN A 425 1.16 -38.69 6.78
N ILE A 426 0.55 -39.84 7.06
CA ILE A 426 0.14 -40.20 8.43
C ILE A 426 1.36 -40.34 9.34
N PHE A 427 2.40 -41.04 8.88
CA PHE A 427 3.62 -41.24 9.67
C PHE A 427 4.38 -39.93 9.94
N ILE A 428 4.59 -39.12 8.89
CA ILE A 428 5.34 -37.86 9.02
C ILE A 428 4.58 -36.83 9.86
N LEU A 429 3.24 -36.78 9.75
CA LEU A 429 2.42 -35.93 10.60
C LEU A 429 2.49 -36.34 12.07
N ALA A 430 2.43 -37.64 12.37
CA ALA A 430 2.51 -38.16 13.74
C ALA A 430 3.86 -37.87 14.40
N ILE A 431 4.97 -38.13 13.68
CA ILE A 431 6.33 -37.82 14.14
C ILE A 431 6.48 -36.31 14.32
N GLY A 432 6.01 -35.53 13.34
CA GLY A 432 6.03 -34.08 13.38
C GLY A 432 5.33 -33.52 14.61
N LEU A 433 4.11 -33.98 14.92
CA LEU A 433 3.34 -33.55 16.10
C LEU A 433 4.01 -33.96 17.42
N ALA A 434 4.56 -35.18 17.49
CA ALA A 434 5.27 -35.65 18.67
C ALA A 434 6.51 -34.80 18.97
N LEU A 435 7.28 -34.45 17.93
CA LEU A 435 8.40 -33.51 18.04
C LEU A 435 7.90 -32.11 18.41
N PHE A 436 6.86 -31.62 17.74
CA PHE A 436 6.26 -30.30 17.92
C PHE A 436 5.87 -30.01 19.37
N ASN A 437 5.42 -31.04 20.10
CA ASN A 437 5.02 -30.93 21.50
C ASN A 437 6.17 -31.14 22.51
N ARG A 438 7.32 -31.67 22.08
CA ARG A 438 8.45 -32.00 22.97
C ARG A 438 9.60 -31.00 22.88
N PHE A 439 9.86 -30.41 21.71
CA PHE A 439 10.89 -29.40 21.51
C PHE A 439 10.26 -28.03 21.20
N GLY A 440 11.00 -26.94 21.45
CA GLY A 440 10.53 -25.57 21.17
C GLY A 440 10.08 -25.37 19.71
N ARG A 441 9.09 -24.50 19.49
CA ARG A 441 8.38 -24.38 18.20
C ARG A 441 9.31 -23.93 17.08
N ILE A 442 10.20 -22.98 17.34
CA ILE A 442 11.08 -22.40 16.30
C ILE A 442 12.16 -23.38 15.87
N ARG A 443 12.76 -24.10 16.81
CA ARG A 443 13.83 -25.07 16.52
C ARG A 443 13.33 -26.17 15.57
N ILE A 444 12.09 -26.63 15.78
CA ILE A 444 11.47 -27.64 14.93
C ILE A 444 11.14 -27.07 13.56
N PHE A 445 10.61 -25.84 13.47
CA PHE A 445 10.36 -25.21 12.18
C PHE A 445 11.64 -25.07 11.36
N ILE A 446 12.76 -24.65 11.96
CA ILE A 446 14.05 -24.57 11.29
C ILE A 446 14.46 -25.94 10.73
N ILE A 447 14.36 -27.01 11.54
CA ILE A 447 14.73 -28.37 11.12
C ILE A 447 13.84 -28.87 9.98
N LEU A 448 12.52 -28.68 10.08
CA LEU A 448 11.56 -29.16 9.08
C LEU A 448 11.65 -28.38 7.75
N PHE A 449 11.79 -27.05 7.80
CA PHE A 449 11.98 -26.23 6.59
C PHE A 449 13.33 -26.49 5.93
N ALA A 450 14.42 -26.61 6.70
CA ALA A 450 15.74 -26.91 6.17
C ALA A 450 15.81 -28.32 5.57
N SER A 451 15.26 -29.32 6.23
CA SER A 451 15.22 -30.70 5.70
C SER A 451 14.38 -30.79 4.42
N SER A 452 13.22 -30.12 4.35
CA SER A 452 12.42 -30.07 3.13
C SER A 452 13.15 -29.36 1.98
N GLY A 453 13.81 -28.23 2.24
CA GLY A 453 14.59 -27.51 1.23
C GLY A 453 15.78 -28.32 0.69
N LEU A 454 16.52 -29.00 1.58
CA LEU A 454 17.64 -29.86 1.22
C LEU A 454 17.19 -31.11 0.45
N LEU A 455 16.05 -31.72 0.82
CA LEU A 455 15.50 -32.87 0.10
C LEU A 455 15.01 -32.48 -1.30
N CYS A 456 14.42 -31.30 -1.48
CA CYS A 456 14.02 -30.78 -2.78
C CYS A 456 15.24 -30.48 -3.68
N ALA A 457 16.25 -29.79 -3.14
CA ALA A 457 17.47 -29.49 -3.89
C ALA A 457 18.29 -30.76 -4.20
N GLY A 458 18.37 -31.70 -3.25
CA GLY A 458 19.06 -32.98 -3.41
C GLY A 458 18.38 -33.90 -4.41
N GLY A 459 17.03 -34.00 -4.39
CA GLY A 459 16.26 -34.75 -5.38
C GLY A 459 16.48 -34.23 -6.81
N TYR A 460 16.57 -32.91 -6.98
CA TYR A 460 16.91 -32.26 -8.25
C TYR A 460 18.30 -32.66 -8.76
N ILE A 461 19.34 -32.59 -7.90
CA ILE A 461 20.73 -32.91 -8.30
C ILE A 461 20.81 -34.36 -8.79
N LEU A 462 20.11 -35.27 -8.12
CA LEU A 462 20.06 -36.69 -8.49
C LEU A 462 19.32 -36.93 -9.81
N ILE A 463 18.23 -36.23 -10.10
CA ILE A 463 17.50 -36.33 -11.39
C ILE A 463 18.37 -35.79 -12.54
N PHE A 464 19.07 -34.67 -12.33
CA PHE A 464 19.93 -34.07 -13.36
C PHE A 464 21.10 -34.99 -13.73
N TYR A 465 21.77 -35.60 -12.74
CA TYR A 465 22.90 -36.50 -12.99
C TYR A 465 22.50 -37.91 -13.46
N SER A 466 21.28 -38.37 -13.14
CA SER A 466 20.83 -39.74 -13.44
C SER A 466 20.07 -39.91 -14.76
N LYS A 467 20.05 -38.89 -15.63
CA LYS A 467 19.25 -38.88 -16.86
C LYS A 467 19.53 -40.06 -17.83
N ASN A 468 20.65 -40.79 -17.67
CA ASN A 468 21.09 -41.80 -18.65
C ASN A 468 21.33 -43.26 -18.18
N TRP A 469 21.51 -43.64 -16.90
CA TRP A 469 22.00 -45.03 -16.60
C TRP A 469 21.49 -45.79 -15.35
N TYR A 470 20.80 -45.20 -14.36
CA TYR A 470 20.43 -45.95 -13.13
C TYR A 470 19.01 -45.69 -12.61
N GLN A 471 18.10 -46.65 -12.84
CA GLN A 471 16.71 -46.64 -12.31
C GLN A 471 16.63 -46.46 -10.78
N TRP A 472 17.60 -47.00 -10.03
CA TRP A 472 17.67 -46.87 -8.57
C TRP A 472 17.89 -45.43 -8.09
N ILE A 473 18.66 -44.62 -8.84
CA ILE A 473 18.95 -43.22 -8.48
C ILE A 473 17.72 -42.36 -8.72
N GLN A 474 16.97 -42.63 -9.79
CA GLN A 474 15.70 -41.99 -10.07
C GLN A 474 14.69 -42.32 -8.97
N LEU A 475 14.54 -43.61 -8.60
CA LEU A 475 13.65 -44.04 -7.52
C LEU A 475 13.99 -43.38 -6.17
N LEU A 476 15.28 -43.20 -5.86
CA LEU A 476 15.73 -42.48 -4.66
C LEU A 476 15.36 -40.99 -4.70
N ALA A 477 15.54 -40.31 -5.84
CA ALA A 477 15.19 -38.90 -5.99
C ALA A 477 13.67 -38.68 -5.87
N LEU A 478 12.87 -39.60 -6.41
CA LEU A 478 11.42 -39.59 -6.29
C LEU A 478 10.97 -39.81 -4.83
N PHE A 479 11.62 -40.72 -4.10
CA PHE A 479 11.38 -40.92 -2.67
C PHE A 479 11.70 -39.65 -1.86
N MET A 480 12.82 -38.97 -2.15
CA MET A 480 13.17 -37.70 -1.49
C MET A 480 12.13 -36.59 -1.73
N ALA A 481 11.61 -36.48 -2.95
CA ALA A 481 10.56 -35.51 -3.28
C ALA A 481 9.24 -35.81 -2.57
N LEU A 482 8.84 -37.09 -2.48
CA LEU A 482 7.66 -37.54 -1.75
C LEU A 482 7.78 -37.30 -0.24
N VAL A 483 8.95 -37.52 0.34
CA VAL A 483 9.22 -37.20 1.75
C VAL A 483 9.15 -35.70 1.98
N SER A 484 9.76 -34.88 1.13
CA SER A 484 9.70 -33.42 1.24
C SER A 484 8.26 -32.89 1.16
N ARG A 485 7.43 -33.43 0.25
CA ARG A 485 6.01 -33.07 0.12
C ARG A 485 5.23 -33.29 1.42
N ASN A 486 5.49 -34.39 2.11
CA ASN A 486 4.81 -34.78 3.33
C ASN A 486 5.32 -34.01 4.56
N ILE A 487 6.62 -33.72 4.63
CA ILE A 487 7.18 -32.79 5.62
C ILE A 487 6.52 -31.42 5.47
N THR A 488 6.41 -30.91 4.24
CA THR A 488 5.79 -29.62 3.97
C THR A 488 4.31 -29.60 4.38
N SER A 489 3.59 -30.71 4.20
CA SER A 489 2.20 -30.90 4.66
C SER A 489 2.08 -30.83 6.20
N ALA A 490 2.99 -31.46 6.92
CA ALA A 490 3.03 -31.41 8.39
C ALA A 490 3.30 -29.98 8.90
N ILE A 491 4.21 -29.26 8.24
CA ILE A 491 4.51 -27.84 8.53
C ILE A 491 3.23 -26.99 8.41
N ALA A 492 2.37 -27.20 7.40
CA ALA A 492 1.14 -26.41 7.21
C ALA A 492 0.17 -26.49 8.41
N GLY A 493 0.05 -27.68 9.02
CA GLY A 493 -0.73 -27.87 10.23
C GLY A 493 -0.11 -27.14 11.43
N MET A 494 1.18 -27.32 11.65
CA MET A 494 1.92 -26.70 12.77
C MET A 494 1.95 -25.16 12.69
N LEU A 495 2.16 -24.63 11.49
CA LEU A 495 2.14 -23.20 11.20
C LEU A 495 0.79 -22.56 11.55
N SER A 496 -0.32 -23.30 11.38
CA SER A 496 -1.66 -22.85 11.76
C SER A 496 -1.84 -22.77 13.28
N THR A 497 -1.26 -23.72 14.00
CA THR A 497 -1.24 -23.71 15.48
C THR A 497 -0.36 -22.58 16.01
N TYR A 498 0.84 -22.39 15.45
CA TYR A 498 1.77 -21.33 15.85
C TYR A 498 1.19 -19.93 15.65
N ALA A 499 0.56 -19.66 14.50
CA ALA A 499 -0.13 -18.38 14.28
C ALA A 499 -1.28 -18.15 15.28
N ALA A 500 -1.95 -19.20 15.74
CA ALA A 500 -2.98 -19.07 16.78
C ALA A 500 -2.39 -18.73 18.16
N GLU A 501 -1.16 -19.16 18.45
CA GLU A 501 -0.43 -18.83 19.68
C GLU A 501 0.09 -17.39 19.69
N LEU A 502 0.50 -16.85 18.53
CA LEU A 502 0.99 -15.47 18.40
C LEU A 502 -0.16 -14.43 18.48
N LEU A 503 -1.33 -14.78 17.94
CA LEU A 503 -2.46 -13.86 17.83
C LEU A 503 -3.26 -13.75 19.15
N PRO A 504 -3.59 -12.53 19.62
CA PRO A 504 -4.44 -12.36 20.79
C PRO A 504 -5.86 -12.86 20.53
N THR A 505 -6.54 -13.32 21.57
CA THR A 505 -7.82 -14.05 21.47
C THR A 505 -8.90 -13.34 20.64
N PHE A 506 -9.03 -12.02 20.75
CA PHE A 506 -10.03 -11.24 20.00
C PHE A 506 -9.66 -11.02 18.51
N LEU A 507 -8.39 -11.17 18.13
CA LEU A 507 -7.95 -11.08 16.72
C LEU A 507 -7.71 -12.45 16.09
N ARG A 508 -7.68 -13.53 16.86
CA ARG A 508 -7.29 -14.87 16.41
C ARG A 508 -8.07 -15.36 15.19
N SER A 509 -9.41 -15.31 15.22
CA SER A 509 -10.24 -15.74 14.09
C SER A 509 -9.97 -14.92 12.82
N THR A 510 -9.69 -13.63 12.98
CA THR A 510 -9.42 -12.72 11.86
C THR A 510 -8.00 -12.84 11.31
N GLY A 511 -7.00 -13.00 12.18
CA GLY A 511 -5.61 -13.21 11.78
C GLY A 511 -5.41 -14.57 11.12
N LEU A 512 -6.04 -15.63 11.65
CA LEU A 512 -6.06 -16.94 11.00
C LEU A 512 -6.75 -16.92 9.63
N GLY A 513 -7.76 -16.06 9.43
CA GLY A 513 -8.38 -15.85 8.12
C GLY A 513 -7.44 -15.19 7.10
N VAL A 514 -6.74 -14.12 7.49
CA VAL A 514 -5.72 -13.46 6.65
C VAL A 514 -4.58 -14.43 6.33
N TYR A 515 -4.14 -15.16 7.34
CA TYR A 515 -3.14 -16.21 7.24
C TYR A 515 -3.56 -17.31 6.24
N SER A 516 -4.80 -17.82 6.34
CA SER A 516 -5.35 -18.80 5.38
C SER A 516 -5.45 -18.23 3.95
N THR A 517 -5.74 -16.94 3.80
CA THR A 517 -5.83 -16.31 2.47
C THR A 517 -4.46 -16.28 1.78
N ALA A 518 -3.38 -16.01 2.51
CA ALA A 518 -2.02 -16.07 1.97
C ALA A 518 -1.62 -17.46 1.46
N SER A 519 -2.05 -18.54 2.15
CA SER A 519 -1.83 -19.90 1.64
C SER A 519 -2.55 -20.17 0.31
N ARG A 520 -3.76 -19.62 0.13
CA ARG A 520 -4.52 -19.80 -1.12
C ARG A 520 -3.84 -19.12 -2.30
N PHE A 521 -3.24 -17.94 -2.09
CA PHE A 521 -2.44 -17.27 -3.12
C PHE A 521 -1.22 -18.10 -3.53
N GLY A 522 -0.53 -18.72 -2.57
CA GLY A 522 0.57 -19.65 -2.86
C GLY A 522 0.13 -20.79 -3.80
N SER A 523 -1.00 -21.44 -3.49
CA SER A 523 -1.54 -22.54 -4.30
C SER A 523 -2.10 -22.11 -5.66
N ILE A 524 -2.62 -20.89 -5.79
CA ILE A 524 -3.09 -20.34 -7.08
C ILE A 524 -1.92 -20.09 -8.03
N LEU A 525 -0.80 -19.58 -7.51
CA LEU A 525 0.39 -19.29 -8.33
C LEU A 525 1.14 -20.56 -8.75
N THR A 526 1.06 -21.62 -7.94
CA THR A 526 1.75 -22.89 -8.19
C THR A 526 1.62 -23.42 -9.63
N PRO A 527 0.42 -23.70 -10.18
CA PRO A 527 0.30 -24.31 -11.51
C PRO A 527 0.86 -23.40 -12.62
N GLN A 528 0.71 -22.08 -12.46
CA GLN A 528 1.21 -21.11 -13.43
C GLN A 528 2.75 -21.03 -13.42
N ILE A 529 3.35 -21.06 -12.23
CA ILE A 529 4.81 -21.10 -12.05
C ILE A 529 5.36 -22.41 -12.62
N LEU A 530 4.74 -23.56 -12.29
CA LEU A 530 5.18 -24.86 -12.78
C LEU A 530 5.14 -24.94 -14.31
N TYR A 531 4.04 -24.53 -14.93
CA TYR A 531 3.88 -24.54 -16.40
C TYR A 531 4.91 -23.64 -17.10
N THR A 532 5.07 -22.41 -16.62
CA THR A 532 5.95 -21.42 -17.26
C THR A 532 7.43 -21.78 -17.11
N LEU A 533 7.84 -22.22 -15.92
CA LEU A 533 9.25 -22.51 -15.64
C LEU A 533 9.69 -23.84 -16.27
N ASN A 534 8.81 -24.83 -16.38
CA ASN A 534 9.12 -26.10 -17.08
C ASN A 534 9.48 -25.87 -18.55
N HIS A 535 8.85 -24.89 -19.22
CA HIS A 535 9.17 -24.55 -20.61
C HIS A 535 10.54 -23.88 -20.78
N VAL A 536 11.02 -23.17 -19.76
CA VAL A 536 12.32 -22.50 -19.80
C VAL A 536 13.43 -23.48 -19.46
N TRP A 537 13.28 -24.24 -18.38
CA TRP A 537 14.22 -25.26 -17.97
C TRP A 537 13.51 -26.27 -17.05
N GLU A 538 13.39 -27.52 -17.50
CA GLU A 538 12.68 -28.62 -16.79
C GLU A 538 12.90 -28.67 -15.27
N PRO A 539 14.11 -28.41 -14.73
CA PRO A 539 14.37 -28.64 -13.33
C PRO A 539 14.38 -27.31 -12.51
N LEU A 540 14.08 -26.17 -13.15
CA LEU A 540 13.98 -24.84 -12.54
C LEU A 540 12.89 -24.71 -11.46
N PRO A 541 11.69 -25.29 -11.59
CA PRO A 541 10.67 -25.17 -10.54
C PRO A 541 11.11 -25.81 -9.21
N GLN A 542 11.80 -26.95 -9.27
CA GLN A 542 12.24 -27.69 -8.07
C GLN A 542 13.36 -26.96 -7.33
N THR A 543 14.31 -26.35 -8.06
CA THR A 543 15.36 -25.51 -7.46
C THR A 543 14.79 -24.25 -6.82
N LEU A 544 13.79 -23.62 -7.46
CA LEU A 544 13.08 -22.47 -6.92
C LEU A 544 12.38 -22.82 -5.60
N TYR A 545 11.67 -23.95 -5.54
CA TYR A 545 11.01 -24.40 -4.31
C TYR A 545 12.01 -24.69 -3.18
N GLY A 546 13.16 -25.31 -3.49
CA GLY A 546 14.23 -25.53 -2.52
C GLY A 546 14.83 -24.23 -1.98
N ALA A 547 15.12 -23.27 -2.86
CA ALA A 547 15.66 -21.96 -2.48
C ALA A 547 14.67 -21.16 -1.61
N LEU A 548 13.38 -21.16 -1.96
CA LEU A 548 12.34 -20.48 -1.19
C LEU A 548 12.20 -21.05 0.24
N MET A 549 12.33 -22.36 0.41
CA MET A 549 12.28 -23.00 1.74
C MET A 549 13.51 -22.65 2.59
N LEU A 550 14.69 -22.49 1.98
CA LEU A 550 15.89 -22.01 2.67
C LEU A 550 15.78 -20.53 3.07
N ILE A 551 15.17 -19.70 2.23
CA ILE A 551 14.87 -18.29 2.58
C ILE A 551 13.86 -18.25 3.74
N ALA A 552 12.86 -19.13 3.75
CA ALA A 552 11.91 -19.24 4.86
C ALA A 552 12.61 -19.55 6.20
N VAL A 553 13.69 -20.34 6.22
CA VAL A 553 14.48 -20.58 7.44
C VAL A 553 15.06 -19.28 8.01
N ILE A 554 15.58 -18.40 7.15
CA ILE A 554 16.11 -17.09 7.57
C ILE A 554 15.00 -16.24 8.19
N VAL A 555 13.79 -16.26 7.59
CA VAL A 555 12.64 -15.52 8.11
C VAL A 555 12.14 -16.09 9.45
N ILE A 556 12.18 -17.42 9.62
CA ILE A 556 11.79 -18.10 10.87
C ILE A 556 12.74 -17.74 12.02
N TRP A 557 14.02 -17.49 11.72
CA TRP A 557 15.00 -17.12 12.74
C TRP A 557 14.66 -15.79 13.45
N PHE A 558 13.91 -14.90 12.78
CA PHE A 558 13.44 -13.64 13.35
C PHE A 558 12.10 -13.74 14.11
N LEU A 559 11.53 -14.94 14.25
CA LEU A 559 10.28 -15.16 14.99
C LEU A 559 10.56 -15.37 16.49
N PRO A 560 9.61 -15.01 17.39
CA PRO A 560 9.75 -15.23 18.83
C PRO A 560 9.28 -16.64 19.25
N GLU A 561 9.99 -17.26 20.21
CA GLU A 561 9.62 -18.60 20.73
C GLU A 561 8.35 -18.52 21.60
N THR A 562 7.42 -19.44 21.37
CA THR A 562 6.11 -19.50 22.06
C THR A 562 5.96 -20.70 22.99
N PHE A 563 6.92 -21.64 22.99
CA PHE A 563 6.87 -22.85 23.82
C PHE A 563 6.69 -22.53 25.32
N SER A 564 5.70 -23.17 25.95
CA SER A 564 5.34 -23.02 27.37
C SER A 564 4.90 -21.62 27.81
N ARG A 565 4.49 -20.73 26.89
CA ARG A 565 3.96 -19.40 27.22
C ARG A 565 2.43 -19.38 27.18
N SER A 566 1.80 -18.63 28.09
CA SER A 566 0.34 -18.44 28.10
C SER A 566 -0.10 -17.59 26.90
N MET A 567 -1.25 -17.93 26.31
CA MET A 567 -1.80 -17.19 25.18
C MET A 567 -2.11 -15.72 25.56
N PRO A 568 -1.72 -14.73 24.72
CA PRO A 568 -1.98 -13.32 25.01
C PRO A 568 -3.48 -13.01 24.94
N HIS A 569 -4.01 -12.36 25.97
CA HIS A 569 -5.40 -11.92 26.02
C HIS A 569 -5.57 -10.45 25.62
N SER A 570 -4.53 -9.63 25.76
CA SER A 570 -4.53 -8.19 25.43
C SER A 570 -3.30 -7.76 24.62
N LEU A 571 -3.35 -6.60 23.96
CA LEU A 571 -2.18 -6.03 23.25
C LEU A 571 -1.00 -5.74 24.19
N ALA A 572 -1.28 -5.34 25.44
CA ALA A 572 -0.26 -5.08 26.45
C ALA A 572 0.54 -6.35 26.82
N ASP A 573 -0.07 -7.54 26.71
CA ASP A 573 0.62 -8.80 26.94
C ASP A 573 1.58 -9.15 25.79
N VAL A 574 1.23 -8.76 24.55
CA VAL A 574 2.09 -8.95 23.37
C VAL A 574 3.34 -8.07 23.45
N ASP A 575 3.21 -6.84 23.94
CA ASP A 575 4.34 -5.93 24.13
C ASP A 575 5.30 -6.42 25.23
N LYS A 576 4.76 -6.96 26.34
CA LYS A 576 5.56 -7.60 27.42
C LYS A 576 6.32 -8.85 26.96
N ILE A 577 5.73 -9.65 26.08
CA ILE A 577 6.38 -10.84 25.49
C ILE A 577 7.57 -10.42 24.62
N ARG A 578 7.44 -9.30 23.91
CA ARG A 578 8.49 -8.76 23.05
C ARG A 578 9.65 -8.12 23.84
N GLU A 579 9.36 -7.43 24.93
CA GLU A 579 10.39 -6.90 25.84
C GLU A 579 11.19 -8.04 26.49
N LYS A 580 10.53 -9.09 27.01
CA LYS A 580 11.21 -10.26 27.59
C LYS A 580 12.10 -11.01 26.60
N SER A 581 11.71 -11.12 25.33
CA SER A 581 12.57 -11.74 24.31
C SER A 581 13.86 -10.96 24.05
N GLN A 582 13.85 -9.63 24.21
CA GLN A 582 15.03 -8.79 24.06
C GLN A 582 15.97 -8.84 25.28
N ASP A 583 15.44 -9.18 26.46
CA ASP A 583 16.23 -9.36 27.69
C ASP A 583 16.85 -10.77 27.77
N GLU A 584 16.17 -11.81 27.28
CA GLU A 584 16.72 -13.17 27.16
C GLU A 584 17.88 -13.22 26.14
N GLU A 585 17.82 -12.45 25.05
CA GLU A 585 18.89 -12.36 24.04
C GLU A 585 20.14 -11.61 24.56
N LYS A 586 20.02 -10.80 25.61
CA LYS A 586 21.13 -10.07 26.26
C LYS A 586 21.83 -10.86 27.35
N THR A 587 21.33 -12.04 27.73
CA THR A 587 21.91 -12.84 28.83
C THR A 587 22.54 -14.12 28.28
N PRO A 588 23.80 -14.11 27.79
CA PRO A 588 24.44 -15.33 27.37
C PRO A 588 24.90 -16.14 28.60
N LEU A 589 24.44 -17.39 28.67
CA LEU A 589 25.12 -18.55 29.29
C LEU A 589 25.57 -18.39 30.76
N LEU A 590 24.63 -18.32 31.70
CA LEU A 590 24.86 -18.77 33.08
C LEU A 590 23.62 -19.49 33.62
N ARG A 591 23.32 -20.68 33.07
CA ARG A 591 22.52 -21.70 33.76
C ARG A 591 22.62 -23.02 33.01
N GLU A 592 23.60 -23.82 33.40
CA GLU A 592 23.48 -25.28 33.51
C GLU A 592 24.74 -25.83 34.20
N THR A 593 24.77 -25.74 35.52
CA THR A 593 25.43 -26.70 36.41
C THR A 593 24.61 -26.75 37.69
N LYS A 594 23.60 -27.63 37.70
CA LYS A 594 23.24 -28.48 38.84
C LYS A 594 22.13 -29.44 38.45
#